data_AF-A0A9X0A4R4-F1
#
_entry.id   AF-A0A9X0A4R4-F1
#
_cell.length_a   1.000
_cell.length_b   1.000
_cell.length_c   1.000
_cell.angle_alpha   90.00
_cell.angle_beta   90.00
_cell.angle_gamma   90.00
#
_symmetry.space_group_name_H-M   'P 1'
#
loop_
_entity.id
_entity.type
_entity.pdbx_description
1 polymer ?
#
loop_
_entity_poly.entity_id
_entity_poly.type
_entity_poly.pdbx_seq_one_letter_code
_entity_poly.pdbx_strand_id
1 'polypeptide(L)'
;MLEREWTRYLVVEQKFKHISTGAIHIQPKLTKRAIMNLARSTGVLLLVVVSSILFSSEGAKNCENKLLHKCISRYRALLKNNPHHEQHCSRLQEVVSCFAGDPSCEGESINRFRLWILQEAMLEAKLKFCPRVDFKSLKDSVENTDVAKEYSLVENYGDPFSSCAMQVHHKCSELFLDSMKENERICGDSVEWFTCYSKTASEQNCNSPIIKKYANFVETVGIKLVVDAQFANSCNKVEL
;
A
#
# COMPACT_ATOMS: atom_id res chain seq x y z
N MET A 1 0.12 -18.68 21.94
CA MET A 1 0.74 -17.40 22.36
C MET A 1 0.60 -16.34 21.26
N LEU A 2 -0.60 -16.23 20.65
CA LEU A 2 -0.91 -15.35 19.51
C LEU A 2 -2.27 -14.62 19.68
N GLU A 3 -2.95 -14.80 20.82
CA GLU A 3 -4.24 -14.14 21.11
C GLU A 3 -4.10 -12.87 21.98
N ARG A 4 -2.90 -12.57 22.51
CA ARG A 4 -2.69 -11.44 23.43
C ARG A 4 -2.34 -10.10 22.76
N GLU A 5 -2.14 -10.07 21.45
CA GLU A 5 -1.80 -8.83 20.74
C GLU A 5 -3.02 -8.12 20.11
N TRP A 6 -4.12 -8.83 19.88
CA TRP A 6 -5.35 -8.25 19.31
C TRP A 6 -6.11 -7.34 20.28
N THR A 7 -5.98 -7.54 21.59
CA THR A 7 -6.73 -6.75 22.60
C THR A 7 -6.18 -5.33 22.79
N ARG A 8 -4.97 -5.03 22.28
CA ARG A 8 -4.34 -3.71 22.47
C ARG A 8 -4.80 -2.66 21.46
N TYR A 9 -5.38 -3.07 20.33
CA TYR A 9 -5.90 -2.16 19.29
C TYR A 9 -7.31 -1.63 19.57
N LEU A 10 -8.12 -2.32 20.38
CA LEU A 10 -9.50 -1.89 20.71
C LEU A 10 -9.60 -0.84 21.84
N VAL A 11 -8.49 -0.49 22.50
CA VAL A 11 -8.49 0.43 23.66
C VAL A 11 -8.31 1.89 23.25
N VAL A 12 -7.97 2.18 21.99
CA VAL A 12 -7.73 3.55 21.51
C VAL A 12 -9.03 4.29 21.14
N GLU A 13 -10.14 3.59 20.87
CA GLU A 13 -11.41 4.22 20.48
C GLU A 13 -12.29 4.75 21.65
N GLN A 14 -11.89 4.56 22.90
CA GLN A 14 -12.75 4.89 24.06
C GLN A 14 -12.43 6.22 24.78
N LYS A 15 -11.58 7.09 24.20
CA LYS A 15 -11.11 8.32 24.88
C LYS A 15 -11.58 9.66 24.30
N PHE A 16 -12.75 9.69 23.64
CA PHE A 16 -13.46 10.94 23.34
C PHE A 16 -14.92 10.89 23.81
N LYS A 17 -15.11 10.87 25.14
CA LYS A 17 -16.42 11.14 25.75
C LYS A 17 -16.24 11.78 27.13
N HIS A 18 -15.83 13.04 27.15
CA HIS A 18 -16.06 13.93 28.29
C HIS A 18 -15.90 15.39 27.87
N ILE A 19 -17.00 16.02 27.47
CA ILE A 19 -17.16 17.46 27.62
C ILE A 19 -18.43 17.69 28.45
N SER A 20 -18.22 18.40 29.54
CA SER A 20 -19.17 18.76 30.60
C SER A 20 -20.29 19.67 30.08
N THR A 21 -21.53 19.35 30.45
CA THR A 21 -22.72 20.18 30.27
C THR A 21 -22.77 21.27 31.35
N GLY A 22 -22.51 22.52 30.98
CA GLY A 22 -22.87 23.70 31.77
C GLY A 22 -24.27 24.18 31.38
N ALA A 23 -25.21 24.15 32.32
CA ALA A 23 -26.56 24.65 32.13
C ALA A 23 -26.61 26.19 32.20
N ILE A 24 -27.08 26.83 31.13
CA ILE A 24 -27.50 28.23 31.16
C ILE A 24 -29.02 28.25 30.97
N HIS A 25 -29.71 28.71 31.99
CA HIS A 25 -31.17 28.81 32.04
C HIS A 25 -31.60 30.12 31.39
N ILE A 26 -32.14 30.07 30.16
CA ILE A 26 -32.90 31.17 29.55
C ILE A 26 -34.12 30.58 28.83
N GLN A 27 -35.30 31.04 29.23
CA GLN A 27 -36.58 30.93 28.52
C GLN A 27 -37.27 32.32 28.69
N PRO A 28 -38.24 32.75 27.85
CA PRO A 28 -39.05 31.92 26.94
C PRO A 28 -39.41 32.56 25.57
N LYS A 29 -40.21 31.79 24.82
CA LYS A 29 -41.13 32.16 23.71
C LYS A 29 -40.56 32.09 22.30
N LEU A 30 -40.45 30.85 21.81
CA LEU A 30 -40.52 30.56 20.37
C LEU A 30 -41.67 29.57 20.11
N THR A 31 -42.64 30.02 19.33
CA THR A 31 -43.85 29.30 18.95
C THR A 31 -43.54 27.98 18.24
N LYS A 32 -44.20 26.90 18.67
CA LYS A 32 -44.08 25.50 18.18
C LYS A 32 -44.08 25.33 16.64
N ARG A 33 -44.64 26.27 15.88
CA ARG A 33 -44.72 26.22 14.41
C ARG A 33 -43.39 26.48 13.70
N ALA A 34 -42.48 27.28 14.27
CA ALA A 34 -41.19 27.59 13.64
C ALA A 34 -40.17 26.43 13.80
N ILE A 35 -40.23 25.72 14.93
CA ILE A 35 -39.34 24.59 15.25
C ILE A 35 -39.63 23.38 14.34
N MET A 36 -40.89 23.15 13.98
CA MET A 36 -41.31 22.01 13.17
C MET A 36 -40.87 22.11 11.69
N ASN A 37 -40.69 23.33 11.15
CA ASN A 37 -40.20 23.52 9.78
C ASN A 37 -38.66 23.56 9.71
N LEU A 38 -37.98 24.04 10.75
CA LEU A 38 -36.52 24.01 10.82
C LEU A 38 -35.98 22.58 10.99
N ALA A 39 -36.60 21.77 11.86
CA ALA A 39 -36.22 20.37 12.08
C ALA A 39 -36.44 19.47 10.85
N ARG A 40 -37.43 19.81 10.00
CA ARG A 40 -37.71 19.09 8.76
C ARG A 40 -36.69 19.44 7.66
N SER A 41 -36.19 20.67 7.63
CA SER A 41 -35.17 21.13 6.68
C SER A 41 -33.75 20.67 7.05
N THR A 42 -33.40 20.64 8.34
CA THR A 42 -32.08 20.18 8.81
C THR A 42 -31.97 18.65 8.85
N GLY A 43 -33.06 17.94 9.16
CA GLY A 43 -33.08 16.47 9.13
C GLY A 43 -32.90 15.89 7.72
N VAL A 44 -33.47 16.53 6.70
CA VAL A 44 -33.28 16.12 5.29
C VAL A 44 -31.86 16.42 4.81
N LEU A 45 -31.27 17.57 5.20
CA LEU A 45 -29.87 17.90 4.84
C LEU A 45 -28.86 16.94 5.48
N LEU A 46 -29.05 16.58 6.76
CA LEU A 46 -28.22 15.61 7.46
C LEU A 46 -28.30 14.20 6.84
N LEU A 47 -29.49 13.77 6.41
CA LEU A 47 -29.66 12.48 5.74
C LEU A 47 -28.95 12.44 4.37
N VAL A 48 -29.02 13.52 3.57
CA VAL A 48 -28.33 13.59 2.27
C VAL A 48 -26.81 13.58 2.44
N VAL A 49 -26.28 14.28 3.43
CA VAL A 49 -24.83 14.30 3.72
C VAL A 49 -24.33 12.93 4.19
N VAL A 50 -25.06 12.27 5.10
CA VAL A 50 -24.66 10.93 5.60
C VAL A 50 -24.73 9.87 4.50
N SER A 51 -25.75 9.91 3.63
CA SER A 51 -25.82 9.01 2.48
C SER A 51 -24.65 9.23 1.50
N SER A 52 -24.30 10.48 1.21
CA SER A 52 -23.21 10.80 0.27
C SER A 52 -21.83 10.32 0.76
N ILE A 53 -21.60 10.34 2.08
CA ILE A 53 -20.36 9.83 2.70
C ILE A 53 -20.28 8.30 2.59
N LEU A 54 -21.39 7.59 2.79
CA LEU A 54 -21.43 6.12 2.74
C LEU A 54 -21.19 5.57 1.32
N PHE A 55 -21.75 6.21 0.29
CA PHE A 55 -21.49 5.79 -1.10
C PHE A 55 -20.03 5.99 -1.54
N SER A 56 -19.35 6.99 -0.98
CA SER A 56 -17.96 7.29 -1.32
C SER A 56 -16.98 6.24 -0.74
N SER A 57 -17.21 5.78 0.49
CA SER A 57 -16.34 4.77 1.12
C SER A 57 -16.47 3.37 0.53
N GLU A 58 -17.69 2.97 0.13
CA GLU A 58 -17.93 1.66 -0.49
C GLU A 58 -17.33 1.63 -1.91
N GLY A 59 -17.46 2.73 -2.65
CA GLY A 59 -16.90 2.89 -4.00
C GLY A 59 -15.37 2.86 -4.03
N ALA A 60 -14.72 3.58 -3.11
CA ALA A 60 -13.25 3.60 -3.00
C ALA A 60 -12.68 2.20 -2.69
N LYS A 61 -13.21 1.51 -1.67
CA LYS A 61 -12.79 0.13 -1.34
C LYS A 61 -12.98 -0.84 -2.50
N ASN A 62 -14.05 -0.66 -3.29
CA ASN A 62 -14.32 -1.50 -4.44
C ASN A 62 -13.30 -1.27 -5.59
N CYS A 63 -12.88 -0.03 -5.83
CA CYS A 63 -11.84 0.25 -6.83
C CYS A 63 -10.48 -0.29 -6.39
N GLU A 64 -10.10 -0.11 -5.12
CA GLU A 64 -8.81 -0.55 -4.58
C GLU A 64 -8.64 -2.05 -4.75
N ASN A 65 -9.60 -2.83 -4.25
CA ASN A 65 -9.57 -4.28 -4.33
C ASN A 65 -9.53 -4.77 -5.78
N LYS A 66 -10.32 -4.15 -6.67
CA LYS A 66 -10.34 -4.51 -8.09
C LYS A 66 -9.01 -4.22 -8.77
N LEU A 67 -8.40 -3.07 -8.51
CA LEU A 67 -7.12 -2.69 -9.12
C LEU A 67 -5.97 -3.55 -8.58
N LEU A 68 -5.92 -3.78 -7.26
CA LEU A 68 -4.98 -4.69 -6.63
C LEU A 68 -5.07 -6.09 -7.23
N HIS A 69 -6.26 -6.67 -7.25
CA HIS A 69 -6.49 -8.00 -7.80
C HIS A 69 -6.10 -8.09 -9.27
N LYS A 70 -6.48 -7.10 -10.08
CA LYS A 70 -6.12 -7.03 -11.50
C LYS A 70 -4.60 -7.01 -11.69
N CYS A 71 -3.88 -6.13 -10.99
CA CYS A 71 -2.44 -5.97 -11.19
C CYS A 71 -1.63 -7.13 -10.63
N ILE A 72 -1.98 -7.65 -9.46
CA ILE A 72 -1.33 -8.82 -8.86
C ILE A 72 -1.56 -10.07 -9.73
N SER A 73 -2.78 -10.29 -10.21
CA SER A 73 -3.08 -11.42 -11.10
C SER A 73 -2.35 -11.30 -12.43
N ARG A 74 -2.24 -10.09 -12.99
CA ARG A 74 -1.44 -9.85 -14.19
C ARG A 74 0.03 -10.19 -13.97
N TYR A 75 0.61 -9.78 -12.83
CA TYR A 75 1.99 -10.11 -12.50
C TYR A 75 2.23 -11.62 -12.39
N ARG A 76 1.32 -12.35 -11.73
CA ARG A 76 1.38 -13.82 -11.67
C ARG A 76 1.35 -14.46 -13.04
N ALA A 77 0.45 -14.01 -13.92
CA ALA A 77 0.37 -14.51 -15.28
C ALA A 77 1.67 -14.27 -16.07
N LEU A 78 2.29 -13.10 -15.89
CA LEU A 78 3.59 -12.78 -16.50
C LEU A 78 4.71 -13.70 -15.99
N LEU A 79 4.75 -13.96 -14.68
CA LEU A 79 5.73 -14.88 -14.09
C LEU A 79 5.53 -16.32 -14.57
N LYS A 80 4.29 -16.79 -14.64
CA LYS A 80 3.96 -18.14 -15.13
C LYS A 80 4.38 -18.33 -16.59
N ASN A 81 4.12 -17.35 -17.44
CA ASN A 81 4.41 -17.47 -18.87
C ASN A 81 5.89 -17.25 -19.18
N ASN A 82 6.57 -16.39 -18.43
CA ASN A 82 7.94 -15.98 -18.69
C ASN A 82 8.72 -15.82 -17.37
N PRO A 83 9.15 -16.90 -16.71
CA PRO A 83 9.81 -16.84 -15.40
C PRO A 83 11.29 -16.44 -15.46
N HIS A 84 11.87 -16.30 -16.65
CA HIS A 84 13.31 -16.08 -16.84
C HIS A 84 13.77 -14.67 -16.43
N HIS A 85 14.99 -14.54 -15.91
CA HIS A 85 15.57 -13.26 -15.48
C HIS A 85 15.65 -12.20 -16.59
N GLU A 86 15.86 -12.62 -17.83
CA GLU A 86 15.95 -11.71 -18.99
C GLU A 86 14.68 -10.88 -19.21
N GLN A 87 13.53 -11.41 -18.78
CA GLN A 87 12.23 -10.75 -18.91
C GLN A 87 11.91 -9.85 -17.70
N HIS A 88 12.82 -9.74 -16.73
CA HIS A 88 12.60 -9.00 -15.48
C HIS A 88 12.19 -7.56 -15.70
N CYS A 89 12.96 -6.79 -16.47
CA CYS A 89 12.64 -5.38 -16.71
C CYS A 89 11.33 -5.18 -17.45
N SER A 90 10.96 -6.11 -18.36
CA SER A 90 9.66 -6.07 -19.03
C SER A 90 8.52 -6.35 -18.04
N ARG A 91 8.68 -7.32 -17.14
CA ARG A 91 7.68 -7.61 -16.10
C ARG A 91 7.52 -6.45 -15.13
N LEU A 92 8.63 -5.85 -14.71
CA LEU A 92 8.62 -4.66 -13.85
C LEU A 92 7.85 -3.52 -14.52
N GLN A 93 8.12 -3.24 -15.80
CA GLN A 93 7.41 -2.19 -16.54
C GLN A 93 5.90 -2.46 -16.63
N GLU A 94 5.49 -3.71 -16.83
CA GLU A 94 4.07 -4.09 -16.86
C GLU A 94 3.37 -3.88 -15.52
N VAL A 95 4.04 -4.18 -14.42
CA VAL A 95 3.52 -3.95 -13.06
C VAL A 95 3.41 -2.45 -12.77
N VAL A 96 4.47 -1.69 -13.06
CA VAL A 96 4.48 -0.21 -12.93
C VAL A 96 3.34 0.41 -13.73
N SER A 97 3.17 0.00 -14.99
CA SER A 97 2.13 0.51 -15.87
C SER A 97 0.73 0.14 -15.39
N CYS A 98 0.56 -1.05 -14.81
CA CYS A 98 -0.73 -1.47 -14.26
C CYS A 98 -1.15 -0.59 -13.08
N PHE A 99 -0.25 -0.35 -12.13
CA PHE A 99 -0.53 0.46 -10.95
C PHE A 99 -0.67 1.96 -11.23
N ALA A 100 -0.07 2.43 -12.33
CA ALA A 100 -0.26 3.79 -12.86
C ALA A 100 -1.54 3.94 -13.70
N GLY A 101 -2.18 2.85 -14.12
CA GLY A 101 -3.20 2.86 -15.17
C GLY A 101 -4.57 3.44 -14.79
N ASP A 102 -4.83 3.65 -13.50
CA ASP A 102 -6.08 4.26 -13.01
C ASP A 102 -5.78 5.21 -11.83
N PRO A 103 -5.26 6.43 -12.10
CA PRO A 103 -4.90 7.38 -11.05
C PRO A 103 -6.11 7.89 -10.26
N SER A 104 -7.33 7.73 -10.79
CA SER A 104 -8.57 8.15 -10.11
C SER A 104 -8.98 7.22 -8.97
N CYS A 105 -8.52 5.96 -8.98
CA CYS A 105 -8.71 5.06 -7.87
C CYS A 105 -7.72 5.40 -6.75
N GLU A 106 -8.22 6.04 -5.71
CA GLU A 106 -7.44 6.45 -4.53
C GLU A 106 -7.89 5.68 -3.29
N GLY A 107 -6.93 5.46 -2.38
CA GLY A 107 -7.15 4.81 -1.11
C GLY A 107 -5.84 4.36 -0.48
N GLU A 108 -5.88 4.05 0.81
CA GLU A 108 -4.66 3.78 1.58
C GLU A 108 -3.93 2.51 1.09
N SER A 109 -4.69 1.48 0.71
CA SER A 109 -4.15 0.18 0.29
C SER A 109 -3.52 0.28 -1.09
N ILE A 110 -4.23 0.90 -2.05
CA ILE A 110 -3.69 1.09 -3.39
C ILE A 110 -2.48 2.03 -3.40
N ASN A 111 -2.49 3.08 -2.57
CA ASN A 111 -1.37 4.02 -2.48
C ASN A 111 -0.14 3.37 -1.82
N ARG A 112 -0.31 2.46 -0.85
CA ARG A 112 0.79 1.62 -0.36
C ARG A 112 1.42 0.76 -1.45
N PHE A 113 0.59 0.08 -2.25
CA PHE A 113 1.10 -0.73 -3.37
C PHE A 113 1.82 0.12 -4.41
N ARG A 114 1.23 1.26 -4.82
CA ARG A 114 1.87 2.20 -5.74
C ARG A 114 3.22 2.69 -5.21
N LEU A 115 3.28 3.05 -3.92
CA LEU A 115 4.51 3.50 -3.29
C LEU A 115 5.56 2.39 -3.29
N TRP A 116 5.19 1.17 -2.94
CA TRP A 116 6.12 0.04 -2.95
C TRP A 116 6.65 -0.26 -4.35
N ILE A 117 5.78 -0.34 -5.36
CA ILE A 117 6.20 -0.55 -6.76
C ILE A 117 7.07 0.60 -7.26
N LEU A 118 6.77 1.84 -6.86
CA LEU A 118 7.62 3.00 -7.19
C LEU A 118 9.01 2.86 -6.59
N GLN A 119 9.11 2.50 -5.31
CA GLN A 119 10.39 2.32 -4.61
C GLN A 119 11.21 1.19 -5.24
N GLU A 120 10.57 0.08 -5.61
CA GLU A 120 11.22 -1.02 -6.33
C GLU A 120 11.72 -0.56 -7.72
N ALA A 121 10.89 0.12 -8.51
CA ALA A 121 11.30 0.61 -9.83
C ALA A 121 12.47 1.62 -9.75
N MET A 122 12.45 2.49 -8.74
CA MET A 122 13.56 3.41 -8.46
C MET A 122 14.83 2.66 -8.03
N LEU A 123 14.71 1.60 -7.23
CA LEU A 123 15.83 0.78 -6.80
C LEU A 123 16.48 0.07 -7.98
N GLU A 124 15.68 -0.53 -8.84
CA GLU A 124 16.08 -1.22 -10.07
C GLU A 124 16.81 -0.29 -11.04
N ALA A 125 16.30 0.93 -11.21
CA ALA A 125 16.95 1.97 -12.02
C ALA A 125 18.28 2.42 -11.40
N LYS A 126 18.30 2.67 -10.09
CA LYS A 126 19.48 3.18 -9.37
C LYS A 126 20.60 2.14 -9.33
N LEU A 127 20.28 0.88 -9.08
CA LEU A 127 21.22 -0.25 -9.12
C LEU A 127 21.60 -0.71 -10.54
N LYS A 128 21.04 -0.09 -11.58
CA LYS A 128 21.31 -0.33 -13.00
C LYS A 128 20.87 -1.72 -13.52
N PHE A 129 19.94 -2.38 -12.85
CA PHE A 129 19.30 -3.60 -13.37
C PHE A 129 18.34 -3.27 -14.50
N CYS A 130 17.42 -2.31 -14.25
CA CYS A 130 16.45 -1.83 -15.23
C CYS A 130 16.57 -0.32 -15.42
N PRO A 131 17.65 0.19 -16.03
CA PRO A 131 17.93 1.63 -16.11
C PRO A 131 16.94 2.43 -16.96
N ARG A 132 16.03 1.77 -17.68
CA ARG A 132 15.05 2.37 -18.60
C ARG A 132 13.60 2.18 -18.17
N VAL A 133 13.35 1.69 -16.95
CA VAL A 133 11.98 1.58 -16.44
C VAL A 133 11.37 2.98 -16.34
N ASP A 134 10.19 3.17 -16.93
CA ASP A 134 9.43 4.41 -16.83
C ASP A 134 8.38 4.29 -15.72
N PHE A 135 8.64 5.01 -14.62
CA PHE A 135 7.76 5.10 -13.46
C PHE A 135 7.21 6.52 -13.25
N LYS A 136 7.31 7.42 -14.23
CA LYS A 136 6.90 8.81 -14.05
C LYS A 136 5.42 8.94 -13.68
N SER A 137 4.53 8.33 -14.46
CA SER A 137 3.09 8.37 -14.18
C SER A 137 2.73 7.73 -12.83
N LEU A 138 3.46 6.69 -12.42
CA LEU A 138 3.27 6.07 -11.11
C LEU A 138 3.71 7.03 -9.99
N LYS A 139 4.86 7.69 -10.15
CA LYS A 139 5.36 8.71 -9.22
C LYS A 139 4.35 9.83 -9.03
N ASP A 140 3.89 10.42 -10.12
CA ASP A 140 2.93 11.52 -10.13
C ASP A 140 1.63 11.12 -9.38
N SER A 141 1.22 9.85 -9.47
CA SER A 141 0.01 9.34 -8.81
C SER A 141 0.13 9.10 -7.30
N VAL A 142 1.36 8.97 -6.75
CA VAL A 142 1.54 8.52 -5.37
C VAL A 142 2.38 9.45 -4.50
N GLU A 143 3.31 10.24 -5.07
CA GLU A 143 4.31 10.99 -4.31
C GLU A 143 3.72 12.03 -3.34
N ASN A 144 2.51 12.53 -3.63
CA ASN A 144 1.82 13.54 -2.82
C ASN A 144 0.79 12.95 -1.84
N THR A 145 0.65 11.63 -1.80
CA THR A 145 -0.30 10.93 -0.91
C THR A 145 0.22 10.90 0.53
N ASP A 146 -0.67 10.74 1.50
CA ASP A 146 -0.28 10.67 2.92
C ASP A 146 0.64 9.48 3.21
N VAL A 147 0.41 8.36 2.54
CA VAL A 147 1.28 7.18 2.62
C VAL A 147 2.70 7.50 2.15
N ALA A 148 2.87 8.27 1.06
CA ALA A 148 4.21 8.62 0.55
C ALA A 148 4.97 9.60 1.46
N LYS A 149 4.27 10.53 2.14
CA LYS A 149 4.89 11.51 3.03
C LYS A 149 5.61 10.88 4.23
N GLU A 150 5.23 9.65 4.61
CA GLU A 150 5.88 8.92 5.70
C GLU A 150 7.27 8.38 5.33
N TYR A 151 7.62 8.31 4.04
CA TYR A 151 8.83 7.64 3.57
C TYR A 151 9.65 8.53 2.64
N SER A 152 10.97 8.44 2.77
CA SER A 152 11.87 8.99 1.77
C SER A 152 11.87 8.09 0.53
N LEU A 153 11.83 8.68 -0.67
CA LEU A 153 11.95 7.94 -1.94
C LEU A 153 13.40 7.49 -2.20
N VAL A 154 13.58 6.36 -2.89
CA VAL A 154 14.89 5.74 -3.18
C VAL A 154 15.85 6.68 -3.92
N GLU A 155 15.33 7.58 -4.76
CA GLU A 155 16.15 8.62 -5.41
C GLU A 155 16.96 9.43 -4.38
N ASN A 156 16.42 9.62 -3.17
CA ASN A 156 17.01 10.36 -2.05
C ASN A 156 17.87 9.49 -1.10
N TYR A 157 18.10 8.20 -1.38
CA TYR A 157 18.77 7.27 -0.46
C TYR A 157 20.30 7.42 -0.32
N GLY A 158 20.91 8.45 -0.91
CA GLY A 158 22.37 8.56 -1.01
C GLY A 158 22.92 7.77 -2.19
N ASP A 159 24.22 7.47 -2.19
CA ASP A 159 25.02 7.10 -3.37
C ASP A 159 24.32 6.23 -4.44
N PRO A 160 24.49 6.55 -5.73
CA PRO A 160 23.73 5.97 -6.82
C PRO A 160 24.07 4.51 -7.11
N PHE A 161 25.25 4.01 -6.72
CA PHE A 161 25.66 2.65 -7.01
C PHE A 161 26.51 2.06 -5.89
N SER A 162 26.19 0.83 -5.50
CA SER A 162 26.99 0.01 -4.59
C SER A 162 26.96 -1.43 -5.07
N SER A 163 28.13 -2.03 -5.28
CA SER A 163 28.23 -3.43 -5.73
C SER A 163 27.63 -4.40 -4.71
N CYS A 164 27.82 -4.15 -3.40
CA CYS A 164 27.18 -4.98 -2.37
C CYS A 164 25.66 -4.80 -2.37
N ALA A 165 25.17 -3.58 -2.65
CA ALA A 165 23.73 -3.33 -2.74
C ALA A 165 23.09 -4.12 -3.87
N MET A 166 23.77 -4.11 -5.03
CA MET A 166 23.38 -4.88 -6.20
C MET A 166 23.33 -6.39 -5.91
N GLN A 167 24.33 -6.93 -5.22
CA GLN A 167 24.37 -8.35 -4.84
C GLN A 167 23.25 -8.74 -3.87
N VAL A 168 22.98 -7.90 -2.86
CA VAL A 168 21.87 -8.13 -1.91
C VAL A 168 20.54 -8.14 -2.66
N HIS A 169 20.27 -7.12 -3.47
CA HIS A 169 19.03 -7.02 -4.22
C HIS A 169 18.84 -8.19 -5.19
N HIS A 170 19.88 -8.52 -5.97
CA HIS A 170 19.85 -9.66 -6.90
C HIS A 170 19.49 -10.98 -6.20
N LYS A 171 20.16 -11.29 -5.07
CA LYS A 171 19.90 -12.53 -4.31
C LYS A 171 18.47 -12.58 -3.77
N CYS A 172 17.93 -11.45 -3.31
CA CYS A 172 16.57 -11.40 -2.79
C CYS A 172 15.51 -11.49 -3.90
N SER A 173 15.76 -10.86 -5.05
CA SER A 173 14.89 -11.00 -6.23
C SER A 173 14.93 -12.42 -6.80
N GLU A 174 16.09 -13.08 -6.83
CA GLU A 174 16.23 -14.50 -7.20
C GLU A 174 15.43 -15.42 -6.27
N LEU A 175 15.59 -15.24 -4.95
CA LEU A 175 14.85 -16.02 -3.95
C LEU A 175 13.34 -15.92 -4.17
N PHE A 176 12.82 -14.71 -4.39
CA PHE A 176 11.39 -14.52 -4.65
C PHE A 176 10.94 -15.19 -5.94
N LEU A 177 11.72 -15.06 -7.02
CA LEU A 177 11.40 -15.66 -8.31
C LEU A 177 11.39 -17.19 -8.25
N ASP A 178 12.33 -17.80 -7.53
CA ASP A 178 12.39 -19.25 -7.36
C ASP A 178 11.21 -19.77 -6.54
N SER A 179 10.87 -19.12 -5.42
CA SER A 179 9.67 -19.47 -4.64
C SER A 179 8.38 -19.35 -5.46
N MET A 180 8.28 -18.31 -6.29
CA MET A 180 7.11 -18.09 -7.16
C MET A 180 6.98 -19.14 -8.27
N LYS A 181 8.09 -19.68 -8.81
CA LYS A 181 8.07 -20.77 -9.79
C LYS A 181 7.54 -22.07 -9.19
N GLU A 182 7.87 -22.33 -7.93
CA GLU A 182 7.51 -23.58 -7.26
C GLU A 182 6.04 -23.60 -6.81
N ASN A 183 5.59 -22.53 -6.15
CA ASN A 183 4.36 -22.58 -5.36
C ASN A 183 3.31 -21.53 -5.76
N GLU A 184 3.70 -20.52 -6.55
CA GLU A 184 2.84 -19.38 -6.97
C GLU A 184 2.19 -18.61 -5.80
N ARG A 185 2.76 -18.70 -4.58
CA ARG A 185 2.16 -18.16 -3.34
C ARG A 185 2.60 -16.72 -3.08
N ILE A 186 2.15 -15.79 -3.92
CA ILE A 186 2.60 -14.39 -3.89
C ILE A 186 2.65 -13.76 -2.49
N CYS A 187 1.64 -14.00 -1.64
CA CYS A 187 1.55 -13.36 -0.32
C CYS A 187 2.44 -14.03 0.72
N GLY A 188 2.63 -15.35 0.65
CA GLY A 188 3.56 -16.05 1.53
C GLY A 188 5.01 -15.73 1.16
N ASP A 189 5.30 -15.83 -0.14
CA ASP A 189 6.66 -15.66 -0.67
C ASP A 189 7.12 -14.19 -0.59
N SER A 190 6.19 -13.22 -0.58
CA SER A 190 6.52 -11.79 -0.37
C SER A 190 7.06 -11.50 1.03
N VAL A 191 6.56 -12.17 2.09
CA VAL A 191 7.08 -11.95 3.46
C VAL A 191 8.55 -12.36 3.56
N GLU A 192 8.87 -13.51 2.97
CA GLU A 192 10.26 -14.00 2.90
C GLU A 192 11.14 -13.07 2.06
N TRP A 193 10.60 -12.55 0.95
CA TRP A 193 11.31 -11.58 0.12
C TRP A 193 11.61 -10.27 0.85
N PHE A 194 10.64 -9.68 1.57
CA PHE A 194 10.87 -8.44 2.29
C PHE A 194 11.92 -8.59 3.40
N THR A 195 11.89 -9.71 4.13
CA THR A 195 12.87 -10.01 5.19
C THR A 195 14.23 -10.43 4.65
N CYS A 196 14.33 -10.83 3.38
CA CYS A 196 15.60 -11.21 2.76
C CYS A 196 16.63 -10.08 2.77
N TYR A 197 16.20 -8.83 2.59
CA TYR A 197 17.10 -7.70 2.41
C TYR A 197 17.99 -7.44 3.64
N SER A 198 17.41 -7.37 4.84
CA SER A 198 18.16 -7.13 6.07
C SER A 198 19.07 -8.31 6.40
N LYS A 199 18.55 -9.54 6.25
CA LYS A 199 19.29 -10.78 6.47
C LYS A 199 20.52 -10.86 5.57
N THR A 200 20.31 -10.71 4.27
CA THR A 200 21.39 -10.82 3.27
C THR A 200 22.39 -9.68 3.39
N ALA A 201 21.95 -8.46 3.68
CA ALA A 201 22.85 -7.33 3.92
C ALA A 201 23.75 -7.58 5.13
N SER A 202 23.21 -8.15 6.21
CA SER A 202 23.97 -8.53 7.40
C SER A 202 24.99 -9.65 7.10
N GLU A 203 24.55 -10.74 6.45
CA GLU A 203 25.40 -11.87 6.07
C GLU A 203 26.58 -11.45 5.17
N GLN A 204 26.36 -10.48 4.27
CA GLN A 204 27.38 -9.97 3.34
C GLN A 204 28.17 -8.77 3.88
N ASN A 205 27.93 -8.33 5.11
CA ASN A 205 28.50 -7.08 5.67
C ASN A 205 28.26 -5.84 4.78
N CYS A 206 27.12 -5.76 4.08
CA CYS A 206 26.80 -4.66 3.19
C CYS A 206 26.19 -3.48 3.96
N ASN A 207 27.00 -2.44 4.20
CA ASN A 207 26.59 -1.22 4.90
C ASN A 207 26.07 -0.11 3.96
N SER A 208 25.60 -0.47 2.76
CA SER A 208 25.16 0.51 1.78
C SER A 208 23.88 1.24 2.23
N PRO A 209 23.84 2.59 2.23
CA PRO A 209 22.67 3.35 2.64
C PRO A 209 21.39 3.01 1.86
N ILE A 210 21.52 2.72 0.56
CA ILE A 210 20.37 2.41 -0.31
C ILE A 210 19.65 1.13 0.14
N ILE A 211 20.38 0.04 0.37
CA ILE A 211 19.78 -1.21 0.85
C ILE A 211 19.34 -1.11 2.29
N LYS A 212 20.08 -0.43 3.16
CA LYS A 212 19.66 -0.26 4.55
C LYS A 212 18.31 0.46 4.66
N LYS A 213 18.14 1.54 3.90
CA LYS A 213 16.88 2.29 3.87
C LYS A 213 15.76 1.51 3.18
N TYR A 214 16.07 0.84 2.07
CA TYR A 214 15.09 0.02 1.35
C TYR A 214 14.61 -1.17 2.18
N ALA A 215 15.51 -1.90 2.84
CA ALA A 215 15.19 -3.00 3.76
C ALA A 215 14.23 -2.53 4.86
N ASN A 216 14.55 -1.41 5.52
CA ASN A 216 13.69 -0.83 6.55
C ASN A 216 12.30 -0.44 6.01
N PHE A 217 12.24 0.10 4.79
CA PHE A 217 10.98 0.43 4.12
C PHE A 217 10.14 -0.83 3.87
N VAL A 218 10.69 -1.86 3.22
CA VAL A 218 9.93 -3.07 2.87
C VAL A 218 9.56 -3.92 4.09
N GLU A 219 10.36 -3.92 5.15
CA GLU A 219 10.00 -4.60 6.40
C GLU A 219 8.85 -3.90 7.13
N THR A 220 8.83 -2.57 7.09
CA THR A 220 7.76 -1.77 7.72
C THR A 220 6.45 -1.87 6.95
N VAL A 221 6.51 -1.78 5.62
CA VAL A 221 5.32 -1.72 4.75
C VAL A 221 4.88 -3.11 4.30
N GLY A 222 5.77 -4.09 4.28
CA GLY A 222 5.55 -5.42 3.70
C GLY A 222 4.38 -6.19 4.28
N ILE A 223 4.24 -6.21 5.62
CA ILE A 223 3.10 -6.88 6.28
C ILE A 223 1.78 -6.23 5.87
N LYS A 224 1.74 -4.89 5.76
CA LYS A 224 0.54 -4.17 5.33
C LYS A 224 0.18 -4.52 3.88
N LEU A 225 1.16 -4.60 2.98
CA LEU A 225 0.94 -5.02 1.59
C LEU A 225 0.33 -6.43 1.49
N VAL A 226 0.83 -7.36 2.31
CA VAL A 226 0.31 -8.73 2.33
C VAL A 226 -1.13 -8.77 2.82
N VAL A 227 -1.46 -8.03 3.89
CA VAL A 227 -2.82 -7.92 4.42
C VAL A 227 -3.77 -7.28 3.39
N ASP A 228 -3.34 -6.18 2.76
CA ASP A 228 -4.10 -5.50 1.71
C ASP A 228 -4.39 -6.44 0.52
N ALA A 229 -3.40 -7.23 0.09
CA ALA A 229 -3.57 -8.25 -0.95
C ALA A 229 -4.53 -9.38 -0.53
N GLN A 230 -4.53 -9.80 0.73
CA GLN A 230 -5.46 -10.79 1.25
C GLN A 230 -6.91 -10.27 1.18
N PHE A 231 -7.13 -9.03 1.62
CA PHE A 231 -8.45 -8.39 1.55
C PHE A 231 -8.93 -8.21 0.11
N ALA A 232 -8.02 -7.93 -0.82
CA ALA A 232 -8.32 -7.87 -2.26
C ALA A 232 -8.48 -9.26 -2.92
N ASN A 233 -8.56 -10.36 -2.15
CA ASN A 233 -8.61 -11.74 -2.64
C ASN A 233 -7.51 -12.02 -3.70
N SER A 234 -6.33 -11.42 -3.51
CA SER A 234 -5.22 -11.46 -4.46
C SER A 234 -4.16 -12.47 -4.05
N CYS A 235 -4.34 -13.18 -2.93
CA CYS A 235 -3.39 -14.16 -2.41
C CYS A 235 -3.66 -15.59 -2.83
N ASN A 236 -4.90 -15.93 -3.18
CA ASN A 236 -5.26 -17.28 -3.60
C ASN A 236 -4.67 -17.60 -4.97
N LYS A 237 -4.30 -18.86 -5.18
CA LYS A 237 -3.89 -19.36 -6.50
C LYS A 237 -5.08 -19.17 -7.45
N VAL A 238 -4.83 -18.62 -8.63
CA VAL A 238 -5.87 -18.55 -9.66
C VAL A 238 -6.07 -19.97 -10.16
N GLU A 239 -7.17 -20.61 -9.76
CA GLU A 239 -7.68 -21.78 -10.46
C GLU A 239 -8.09 -21.30 -11.85
N LEU A 240 -7.32 -21.69 -12.86
CA LEU A 240 -7.63 -21.49 -14.27
C LEU A 240 -8.50 -22.65 -14.77
#